data_AF-A0A482WKD2-F1
#
_entry.id   AF-A0A482WKD2-F1
#
_cell.length_a   1.000
_cell.length_b   1.000
_cell.length_c   1.000
_cell.angle_alpha   90.00
_cell.angle_beta   90.00
_cell.angle_gamma   90.00
#
_symmetry.space_group_name_H-M   'P 1'
#
loop_
_entity.id
_entity.type
_entity.pdbx_description
1 polymer ?
#
loop_
_entity_poly.entity_id
_entity_poly.type
_entity_poly.pdbx_seq_one_letter_code
_entity_poly.pdbx_strand_id
1 'polypeptide(L)'
;MGKVRRLRQKYHNLLKKDNEKKEEPKGLSYDDIVAGNFNKINLPSQTDYDATNNPFANIQIDFNDLKTKLADDCMSVCSNVSKRLSKYDANGKLLKKDEKRKRRHDLFLKKLDIVNQARLEVRNKKRKKNPKNDVTNKLNVINDDDVPVLVPITKKCKNPLPRPVKKRGIEKTKKRKQNMLDDIAAFRKVVSEHQDNSDVFSSVTECVLRKVLEEAENEKS
;
A
#
# COMPACT_ATOMS: atom_id res chain seq x y z
N MET A 1 8.68 6.37 32.48
CA MET A 1 8.32 6.98 31.17
C MET A 1 9.10 8.25 30.82
N GLY A 2 9.37 9.18 31.76
CA GLY A 2 10.04 10.46 31.45
C GLY A 2 11.49 10.35 30.96
N LYS A 3 12.27 9.38 31.46
CA LYS A 3 13.69 9.18 31.07
C LYS A 3 13.84 8.79 29.59
N VAL A 4 13.02 7.86 29.10
CA VAL A 4 12.99 7.45 27.68
C VAL A 4 12.55 8.60 26.76
N ARG A 5 11.59 9.43 27.22
CA ARG A 5 11.13 10.61 26.46
C ARG A 5 12.23 11.66 26.31
N ARG A 6 13.01 11.93 27.37
CA ARG A 6 14.16 12.87 27.32
C ARG A 6 15.27 12.35 26.39
N LEU A 7 15.56 11.06 26.43
CA LEU A 7 16.56 10.42 25.56
C LEU A 7 16.19 10.54 24.08
N ARG A 8 14.94 10.24 23.72
CA ARG A 8 14.43 10.41 22.35
C ARG A 8 14.47 11.87 21.89
N GLN A 9 14.20 12.81 22.78
CA GLN A 9 14.23 14.24 22.46
C GLN A 9 15.67 14.74 22.24
N LYS A 10 16.65 14.24 23.00
CA LYS A 10 18.07 14.55 22.81
C LYS A 10 18.56 14.12 21.41
N TYR A 11 18.23 12.90 20.99
CA TYR A 11 18.63 12.40 19.66
C TYR A 11 17.95 13.18 18.52
N HIS A 12 16.67 13.51 18.64
CA HIS A 12 15.97 14.26 17.59
C HIS A 12 16.45 15.71 17.42
N ASN A 13 17.00 16.33 18.46
CA ASN A 13 17.51 17.70 18.39
C ASN A 13 18.92 17.77 17.78
N LEU A 14 19.75 16.74 17.95
CA LEU A 14 21.08 16.66 17.33
C LEU A 14 20.97 16.58 15.80
N LEU A 15 20.08 15.74 15.28
CA LEU A 15 19.86 15.57 13.83
C LEU A 15 19.32 16.81 13.10
N LYS A 16 18.79 17.79 13.83
CA LYS A 16 18.23 19.01 13.22
C LYS A 16 19.24 20.13 13.07
N LYS A 17 20.32 20.14 13.86
CA LYS A 17 21.34 21.20 13.80
C LYS A 17 22.20 21.14 12.54
N ASP A 18 22.26 19.99 11.87
CA ASP A 18 23.17 19.77 10.73
C ASP A 18 22.57 20.11 9.35
N ASN A 19 21.28 20.48 9.27
CA ASN A 19 20.55 20.59 7.99
C ASN A 19 20.22 22.03 7.54
N GLU A 20 20.76 23.08 8.16
CA GLU A 20 20.33 24.47 7.89
C GLU A 20 21.25 25.30 6.99
N LYS A 21 22.22 24.72 6.27
CA LYS A 21 23.06 25.49 5.34
C LYS A 21 23.37 24.70 4.06
N LYS A 22 22.71 25.04 2.95
CA LYS A 22 23.30 25.30 1.62
C LYS A 22 22.22 25.41 0.54
N GLU A 23 22.41 26.40 -0.33
CA GLU A 23 21.55 26.81 -1.45
C GLU A 23 21.73 25.91 -2.68
N GLU A 24 20.71 25.91 -3.55
CA GLU A 24 20.59 25.06 -4.74
C GLU A 24 21.31 25.65 -5.98
N PRO A 25 21.87 24.79 -6.84
CA PRO A 25 21.96 25.10 -8.26
C PRO A 25 21.29 24.04 -9.15
N LYS A 26 20.79 24.54 -10.28
CA LYS A 26 19.97 23.88 -11.31
C LYS A 26 20.76 22.84 -12.13
N GLY A 27 20.10 21.75 -12.53
CA GLY A 27 20.65 20.78 -13.48
C GLY A 27 19.62 19.91 -14.23
N LEU A 28 19.79 19.90 -15.56
CA LEU A 28 19.35 19.04 -16.68
C LEU A 28 17.86 18.67 -16.88
N SER A 29 17.39 18.96 -18.10
CA SER A 29 16.04 18.75 -18.61
C SER A 29 15.80 17.30 -19.01
N TYR A 30 14.54 16.89 -18.91
CA TYR A 30 14.00 15.58 -19.27
C TYR A 30 14.32 15.14 -20.71
N ASP A 31 14.58 16.08 -21.61
CA ASP A 31 14.76 15.81 -23.04
C ASP A 31 16.03 15.00 -23.35
N ASP A 32 17.08 15.10 -22.53
CA ASP A 32 18.35 14.38 -22.75
C ASP A 32 18.24 12.87 -22.47
N ILE A 33 17.28 12.46 -21.63
CA ILE A 33 17.04 11.05 -21.29
C ILE A 33 16.23 10.36 -22.40
N VAL A 34 15.31 11.09 -23.03
CA VAL A 34 14.44 10.58 -24.10
C VAL A 34 15.23 10.34 -25.40
N ALA A 35 16.31 11.11 -25.63
CA ALA A 35 17.13 11.01 -26.84
C ALA A 35 18.06 9.79 -26.91
N GLY A 36 18.10 8.92 -25.88
CA GLY A 36 18.79 7.61 -25.97
C GLY A 36 20.30 7.66 -26.17
N ASN A 37 20.96 8.78 -25.85
CA ASN A 37 22.42 8.93 -25.96
C ASN A 37 23.16 8.25 -24.80
N PHE A 38 23.15 6.91 -24.76
CA PHE A 38 23.83 6.10 -23.75
C PHE A 38 25.35 5.93 -23.97
N ASN A 39 25.88 6.41 -25.11
CA ASN A 39 27.30 6.31 -25.45
C ASN A 39 28.25 7.16 -24.56
N LYS A 40 27.72 7.82 -23.52
CA LYS A 40 28.51 8.50 -22.49
C LYS A 40 28.76 7.63 -21.25
N ILE A 41 28.24 6.40 -21.21
CA ILE A 41 28.38 5.50 -20.06
C ILE A 41 29.41 4.41 -20.42
N ASN A 42 30.65 4.55 -19.94
CA ASN A 42 31.67 3.50 -20.03
C ASN A 42 31.36 2.39 -19.02
N LEU A 43 30.84 1.25 -19.49
CA LEU A 43 30.76 0.01 -18.69
C LEU A 43 31.91 -0.94 -19.09
N PRO A 44 32.63 -1.55 -18.13
CA PRO A 44 33.70 -2.51 -18.44
C PRO A 44 33.14 -3.83 -18.98
N SER A 45 33.81 -4.41 -19.99
CA SER A 45 33.42 -5.66 -20.64
C SER A 45 33.69 -6.90 -19.80
N GLN A 46 32.90 -7.94 -20.05
CA GLN A 46 32.60 -9.09 -19.18
C GLN A 46 33.69 -10.17 -19.07
N THR A 47 34.93 -9.94 -19.50
CA THR A 47 35.91 -11.03 -19.73
C THR A 47 36.93 -11.27 -18.63
N ASP A 48 37.03 -10.42 -17.60
CA ASP A 48 38.19 -10.44 -16.69
C ASP A 48 37.79 -10.73 -15.23
N TYR A 49 37.02 -11.80 -15.01
CA TYR A 49 36.60 -12.21 -13.66
C TYR A 49 37.32 -13.48 -13.20
N ASP A 50 38.39 -13.31 -12.43
CA ASP A 50 39.12 -14.39 -11.76
C ASP A 50 38.47 -14.67 -10.39
N ALA A 51 37.67 -15.75 -10.32
CA ALA A 51 36.74 -16.00 -9.21
C ALA A 51 37.39 -16.48 -7.90
N THR A 52 38.72 -16.56 -7.82
CA THR A 52 39.44 -17.12 -6.67
C THR A 52 40.06 -16.07 -5.74
N ASN A 53 40.22 -14.83 -6.20
CA ASN A 53 40.79 -13.76 -5.40
C ASN A 53 39.89 -12.53 -5.41
N ASN A 54 39.44 -12.18 -4.19
CA ASN A 54 38.64 -11.01 -3.81
C ASN A 54 37.83 -10.38 -4.97
N PRO A 55 36.52 -10.66 -5.09
CA PRO A 55 35.65 -10.24 -6.21
C PRO A 55 35.55 -8.71 -6.42
N PHE A 56 36.14 -7.92 -5.51
CA PHE A 56 36.17 -6.47 -5.52
C PHE A 56 37.56 -5.88 -5.80
N ALA A 57 38.59 -6.71 -6.06
CA ALA A 57 39.98 -6.27 -6.20
C ALA A 57 40.18 -5.21 -7.30
N ASN A 58 39.37 -5.26 -8.36
CA ASN A 58 39.46 -4.34 -9.51
C ASN A 58 38.39 -3.24 -9.48
N ILE A 59 37.59 -3.13 -8.41
CA ILE A 59 36.57 -2.09 -8.31
C ILE A 59 37.23 -0.83 -7.72
N GLN A 60 37.62 0.09 -8.61
CA GLN A 60 38.03 1.43 -8.22
C GLN A 60 36.79 2.27 -7.92
N ILE A 61 36.47 2.40 -6.64
CA ILE A 61 35.37 3.26 -6.19
C ILE A 61 35.93 4.66 -5.95
N ASP A 62 35.60 5.62 -6.81
CA ASP A 62 35.90 7.03 -6.51
C ASP A 62 34.94 7.55 -5.43
N PHE A 63 35.50 7.90 -4.28
CA PHE A 63 34.74 8.43 -3.14
C PHE A 63 34.11 9.80 -3.43
N ASN A 64 34.51 10.49 -4.50
CA ASN A 64 33.86 11.71 -4.93
C ASN A 64 32.51 11.46 -5.62
N ASP A 65 32.37 10.34 -6.34
CA ASP A 65 31.11 9.94 -6.99
C ASP A 65 30.07 9.43 -5.98
N LEU A 66 30.53 8.81 -4.88
CA LEU A 66 29.67 8.38 -3.77
C LEU A 66 29.01 9.53 -2.99
N LYS A 67 29.44 10.78 -3.19
CA LYS A 67 28.81 11.96 -2.56
C LYS A 67 27.54 12.40 -3.29
N THR A 68 27.27 11.84 -4.48
CA THR A 68 25.99 12.01 -5.15
C THR A 68 24.92 11.27 -4.35
N LYS A 69 23.95 12.00 -3.80
CA LYS A 69 22.73 11.35 -3.32
C LYS A 69 21.95 10.94 -4.57
N LEU A 70 21.73 9.63 -4.74
CA LEU A 70 20.72 9.12 -5.68
C LEU A 70 19.45 9.94 -5.49
N ALA A 71 18.88 10.44 -6.60
CA ALA A 71 17.61 11.13 -6.58
C ALA A 71 16.60 10.27 -5.82
N ASP A 72 15.80 10.88 -4.95
CA ASP A 72 14.87 10.24 -4.02
C ASP A 72 14.12 9.04 -4.64
N ASP A 73 14.75 7.86 -4.62
CA ASP A 73 14.11 6.58 -4.96
C ASP A 73 13.30 6.05 -3.77
N CYS A 74 12.77 7.03 -3.04
CA CYS A 74 12.00 6.92 -1.83
C CYS A 74 10.77 7.82 -1.99
N MET A 75 10.04 7.66 -3.10
CA MET A 75 8.58 7.81 -3.07
C MET A 75 7.99 6.71 -2.16
N SER A 76 8.34 6.78 -0.88
CA SER A 76 7.52 6.21 0.16
C SER A 76 6.16 6.89 0.04
N VAL A 77 5.16 6.11 -0.36
CA VAL A 77 3.74 6.46 -0.38
C VAL A 77 3.26 6.62 1.07
N CYS A 78 3.86 7.56 1.78
CA CYS A 78 3.55 7.98 3.13
C CYS A 78 3.50 9.51 3.08
N SER A 79 2.50 10.01 2.34
CA SER A 79 2.13 11.42 2.17
C SER A 79 2.64 12.35 3.28
N ASN A 80 3.84 12.92 3.09
CA ASN A 80 4.35 14.04 3.87
C ASN A 80 3.40 15.26 3.80
N VAL A 81 2.49 15.26 2.82
CA VAL A 81 1.38 16.18 2.64
C VAL A 81 0.47 16.25 3.88
N SER A 82 0.16 15.11 4.53
CA SER A 82 -0.72 15.09 5.72
C SER A 82 -0.08 15.78 6.94
N LYS A 83 1.25 15.65 7.09
CA LYS A 83 2.01 16.28 8.18
C LYS A 83 2.23 17.78 7.95
N ARG A 84 2.34 18.23 6.70
CA ARG A 84 2.46 19.66 6.34
C ARG A 84 1.12 20.40 6.46
N LEU A 85 0.02 19.80 5.97
CA LEU A 85 -1.33 20.40 6.01
C LEU A 85 -1.86 20.70 7.43
N SER A 86 -1.35 20.03 8.46
CA SER A 86 -1.79 20.23 9.85
C SER A 86 -0.97 21.25 10.62
N LYS A 87 0.19 21.65 10.10
CA LYS A 87 1.14 22.54 10.79
C LYS A 87 1.22 23.91 10.17
N TYR A 88 1.01 24.01 8.86
CA TYR A 88 1.18 25.23 8.11
C TYR A 88 -0.09 25.59 7.33
N ASP A 89 -0.30 26.89 7.15
CA ASP A 89 -1.33 27.44 6.27
C ASP A 89 -0.97 27.28 4.80
N ALA A 90 -1.92 27.59 3.91
CA ALA A 90 -1.70 27.62 2.46
C ALA A 90 -0.52 28.53 2.09
N ASN A 91 -0.26 29.57 2.88
CA ASN A 91 0.85 30.51 2.70
C ASN A 91 2.14 30.08 3.42
N GLY A 92 2.24 28.84 3.90
CA GLY A 92 3.43 28.33 4.58
C GLY A 92 3.66 28.85 6.01
N LYS A 93 2.77 29.68 6.55
CA LYS A 93 2.85 30.19 7.94
C LYS A 93 2.49 29.11 8.95
N LEU A 94 3.19 29.06 10.08
CA LEU A 94 2.89 28.12 11.17
C LEU A 94 1.55 28.46 11.83
N LEU A 95 0.63 27.50 11.83
CA LEU A 95 -0.71 27.61 12.39
C LEU A 95 -0.71 27.68 13.92
N LYS A 96 -1.53 28.56 14.50
CA LYS A 96 -1.84 28.61 15.94
C LYS A 96 -2.68 27.39 16.38
N LYS A 97 -2.74 27.14 17.68
CA LYS A 97 -3.45 25.97 18.24
C LYS A 97 -4.95 25.98 17.89
N ASP A 98 -5.58 27.14 17.92
CA ASP A 98 -7.01 27.30 17.64
C ASP A 98 -7.32 27.10 16.15
N GLU A 99 -6.48 27.65 15.28
CA GLU A 99 -6.59 27.45 13.82
C GLU A 99 -6.39 25.96 13.45
N LYS A 100 -5.45 25.27 14.10
CA LYS A 100 -5.30 23.80 13.94
C LYS A 100 -6.54 23.04 14.37
N ARG A 101 -7.18 23.46 15.48
CA ARG A 101 -8.41 22.83 15.97
C ARG A 101 -9.55 23.06 14.97
N LYS A 102 -9.75 24.29 14.52
CA LYS A 102 -10.75 24.66 13.51
C LYS A 102 -10.53 23.87 12.22
N ARG A 103 -9.31 23.85 11.68
CA ARG A 103 -8.99 23.12 10.45
C ARG A 103 -9.23 21.61 10.57
N ARG A 104 -8.94 20.99 11.72
CA ARG A 104 -9.28 19.58 11.97
C ARG A 104 -10.79 19.36 11.98
N HIS A 105 -11.54 20.27 12.59
CA HIS A 105 -13.00 20.21 12.63
C HIS A 105 -13.60 20.37 11.23
N ASP A 106 -13.16 21.37 10.46
CA ASP A 106 -13.64 21.60 9.09
C ASP A 106 -13.34 20.40 8.18
N LEU A 107 -12.14 19.81 8.31
CA LEU A 107 -11.76 18.63 7.54
C LEU A 107 -12.60 17.40 7.93
N PHE A 108 -13.00 17.29 9.20
CA PHE A 108 -13.92 16.27 9.66
C PHE A 108 -15.32 16.45 9.07
N LEU A 109 -15.87 17.67 9.07
CA LEU A 109 -17.16 17.98 8.44
C LEU A 109 -17.15 17.65 6.94
N LYS A 110 -16.11 18.07 6.22
CA LYS A 110 -15.93 17.73 4.80
C LYS A 110 -15.93 16.22 4.55
N LYS A 111 -15.32 15.43 5.44
CA LYS A 111 -15.36 13.96 5.34
C LYS A 111 -16.76 13.41 5.52
N LEU A 112 -17.54 13.94 6.46
CA LEU A 112 -18.94 13.55 6.63
C LEU A 112 -19.76 13.90 5.38
N ASP A 113 -19.56 15.08 4.82
CA ASP A 113 -20.27 15.52 3.61
C ASP A 113 -19.97 14.60 2.42
N ILE A 114 -18.70 14.25 2.20
CA ILE A 114 -18.29 13.30 1.14
C ILE A 114 -18.97 11.94 1.34
N VAL A 115 -19.02 11.43 2.57
CA VAL A 115 -19.68 10.15 2.88
C VAL A 115 -21.19 10.24 2.63
N ASN A 116 -21.82 11.35 3.01
CA ASN A 116 -23.25 11.58 2.79
C ASN A 116 -23.57 11.72 1.31
N GLN A 117 -22.76 12.45 0.54
CA GLN A 117 -22.89 12.57 -0.92
C GLN A 117 -22.74 11.20 -1.59
N ALA A 118 -21.72 10.41 -1.24
CA ALA A 118 -21.55 9.06 -1.76
C ALA A 118 -22.76 8.16 -1.45
N ARG A 119 -23.35 8.27 -0.25
CA ARG A 119 -24.58 7.55 0.11
C ARG A 119 -25.77 7.99 -0.74
N LEU A 120 -25.94 9.30 -0.97
CA LEU A 120 -26.99 9.85 -1.82
C LEU A 120 -26.84 9.40 -3.28
N GLU A 121 -25.62 9.44 -3.82
CA GLU A 121 -25.35 8.96 -5.17
C GLU A 121 -25.68 7.47 -5.36
N VAL A 122 -25.31 6.63 -4.39
CA VAL A 122 -25.68 5.20 -4.41
C VAL A 122 -27.19 5.03 -4.36
N ARG A 123 -27.90 5.80 -3.52
CA ARG A 123 -29.38 5.76 -3.45
C ARG A 123 -30.02 6.21 -4.76
N ASN A 124 -29.52 7.28 -5.37
CA ASN A 124 -30.01 7.80 -6.65
C ASN A 124 -29.72 6.85 -7.81
N LYS A 125 -28.53 6.21 -7.85
CA LYS A 125 -28.20 5.18 -8.84
C LYS A 125 -29.12 3.95 -8.70
N LYS A 126 -29.47 3.54 -7.47
CA LYS A 126 -30.46 2.46 -7.24
C LYS A 126 -31.86 2.82 -7.72
N ARG A 127 -32.29 4.07 -7.49
CA ARG A 127 -33.59 4.58 -7.99
C ARG A 127 -33.64 4.62 -9.52
N LYS A 128 -32.59 5.12 -10.18
CA LYS A 128 -32.51 5.17 -11.66
C LYS A 128 -32.47 3.78 -12.30
N LYS A 129 -31.86 2.79 -11.64
CA LYS A 129 -31.81 1.40 -12.14
C LYS A 129 -33.14 0.64 -11.98
N ASN A 130 -34.00 1.06 -11.04
CA ASN A 130 -35.33 0.48 -10.82
C ASN A 130 -36.41 1.58 -10.81
N PRO A 131 -36.80 2.12 -11.99
CA PRO A 131 -37.85 3.15 -12.08
C PRO A 131 -39.23 2.64 -11.61
N LYS A 132 -39.42 1.32 -11.48
CA LYS A 132 -40.68 0.70 -11.05
C LYS A 132 -40.97 0.81 -9.54
N ASN A 133 -40.02 1.28 -8.72
CA ASN A 133 -40.19 1.40 -7.27
C ASN A 133 -40.37 2.85 -6.78
N ASP A 134 -40.64 3.81 -7.66
CA ASP A 134 -40.96 5.20 -7.28
C ASP A 134 -42.44 5.40 -6.90
N VAL A 135 -43.09 4.35 -6.41
CA VAL A 135 -44.50 4.38 -5.93
C VAL A 135 -44.59 4.90 -4.49
N THR A 136 -43.47 5.27 -3.85
CA THR A 136 -43.49 5.78 -2.45
C THR A 136 -43.60 7.30 -2.32
N ASN A 137 -43.83 8.00 -3.44
CA ASN A 137 -44.30 9.40 -3.44
C ASN A 137 -45.80 9.53 -3.73
N LYS A 138 -46.55 8.42 -3.76
CA LYS A 138 -47.98 8.49 -3.43
C LYS A 138 -48.07 8.72 -1.94
N LEU A 139 -48.00 9.99 -1.55
CA LEU A 139 -48.57 10.48 -0.30
C LEU A 139 -50.01 9.98 -0.30
N ASN A 140 -50.23 8.86 0.39
CA ASN A 140 -51.55 8.48 0.86
C ASN A 140 -52.05 9.69 1.64
N VAL A 141 -53.07 10.34 1.09
CA VAL A 141 -54.06 11.04 1.88
C VAL A 141 -54.47 10.03 2.96
N ILE A 142 -54.03 10.28 4.18
CA ILE A 142 -54.52 9.56 5.35
C ILE A 142 -55.95 10.07 5.50
N ASN A 143 -56.90 9.33 4.91
CA ASN A 143 -58.26 9.39 5.42
C ASN A 143 -58.20 8.66 6.76
N ASP A 144 -58.46 9.40 7.83
CA ASP A 144 -58.78 8.85 9.14
C ASP A 144 -59.97 7.90 8.95
N ASP A 145 -59.82 6.62 9.34
CA ASP A 145 -60.89 5.65 9.68
C ASP A 145 -60.61 4.17 9.32
N ASP A 146 -59.35 3.73 9.14
CA ASP A 146 -59.06 2.29 9.11
C ASP A 146 -57.88 1.94 10.03
N VAL A 147 -58.21 1.49 11.24
CA VAL A 147 -57.28 0.91 12.21
C VAL A 147 -56.80 -0.45 11.68
N PRO A 148 -55.51 -0.65 11.37
CA PRO A 148 -55.04 -1.96 10.97
C PRO A 148 -54.82 -2.82 12.22
N VAL A 149 -55.65 -3.84 12.38
CA VAL A 149 -55.47 -4.93 13.36
C VAL A 149 -54.10 -5.57 13.14
N LEU A 150 -53.25 -5.49 14.17
CA LEU A 150 -51.89 -6.03 14.15
C LEU A 150 -51.92 -7.56 14.20
N VAL A 151 -51.71 -8.21 13.05
CA VAL A 151 -51.43 -9.65 12.99
C VAL A 151 -49.93 -9.87 13.26
N PRO A 152 -49.55 -10.69 14.26
CA PRO A 152 -48.15 -10.97 14.54
C PRO A 152 -47.54 -11.83 13.42
N ILE A 153 -46.56 -11.26 12.70
CA ILE A 153 -45.77 -11.94 11.67
C ILE A 153 -44.86 -12.98 12.34
N THR A 154 -45.20 -14.26 12.17
CA THR A 154 -44.32 -15.38 12.55
C THR A 154 -43.10 -15.41 11.62
N LYS A 155 -41.93 -15.12 12.19
CA LYS A 155 -40.65 -15.12 11.46
C LYS A 155 -40.23 -16.56 11.18
N LYS A 156 -40.41 -17.03 9.95
CA LYS A 156 -39.74 -18.24 9.45
C LYS A 156 -38.24 -17.96 9.36
N CYS A 157 -37.45 -18.60 10.23
CA CYS A 157 -36.00 -18.58 10.19
C CYS A 157 -35.53 -19.19 8.86
N LYS A 158 -35.06 -18.35 7.94
CA LYS A 158 -34.33 -18.79 6.76
C LYS A 158 -32.89 -19.12 7.18
N ASN A 159 -32.42 -20.31 6.83
CA ASN A 159 -31.03 -20.72 7.03
C ASN A 159 -30.08 -19.66 6.46
N PRO A 160 -28.99 -19.30 7.17
CA PRO A 160 -28.09 -18.26 6.71
C PRO A 160 -27.36 -18.73 5.44
N LEU A 161 -27.51 -17.97 4.34
CA LEU A 161 -26.69 -18.15 3.15
C LEU A 161 -25.19 -18.02 3.51
N PRO A 162 -24.31 -18.86 2.93
CA PRO A 162 -22.88 -18.78 3.15
C PRO A 162 -22.36 -17.41 2.69
N ARG A 163 -21.72 -16.68 3.60
CA ARG A 163 -21.16 -15.36 3.30
C ARG A 163 -19.80 -15.56 2.63
N PRO A 164 -19.48 -14.78 1.58
CA PRO A 164 -18.16 -14.81 0.98
C PRO A 164 -17.10 -14.47 2.01
N VAL A 165 -16.14 -15.37 2.21
CA VAL A 165 -15.00 -15.17 3.10
C VAL A 165 -14.16 -14.02 2.53
N LYS A 166 -13.96 -12.97 3.32
CA LYS A 166 -13.13 -11.85 2.90
C LYS A 166 -11.68 -12.32 2.74
N LYS A 167 -11.05 -11.99 1.61
CA LYS A 167 -9.61 -12.19 1.39
C LYS A 167 -8.85 -11.61 2.58
N ARG A 168 -8.11 -12.45 3.30
CA ARG A 168 -7.30 -12.00 4.45
C ARG A 168 -6.24 -11.01 3.95
N GLY A 169 -5.96 -10.00 4.78
CA GLY A 169 -4.86 -9.07 4.49
C GLY A 169 -3.50 -9.79 4.51
N ILE A 170 -2.47 -9.11 3.99
CA ILE A 170 -1.09 -9.61 3.94
C ILE A 170 -0.67 -10.14 5.32
N GLU A 171 -0.06 -11.33 5.33
CA GLU A 171 0.37 -11.97 6.57
C GLU A 171 1.43 -11.14 7.32
N LYS A 172 1.52 -11.34 8.64
CA LYS A 172 2.53 -10.66 9.47
C LYS A 172 3.94 -10.99 8.97
N THR A 173 4.86 -10.02 9.05
CA THR A 173 6.24 -10.15 8.53
C THR A 173 6.98 -11.39 9.07
N LYS A 174 6.77 -11.77 10.34
CA LYS A 174 7.38 -12.98 10.90
C LYS A 174 6.92 -14.26 10.18
N LYS A 175 5.61 -14.37 9.90
CA LYS A 175 5.04 -15.52 9.20
C LYS A 175 5.52 -15.54 7.74
N ARG A 176 5.54 -14.39 7.06
CA ARG A 176 6.08 -14.27 5.69
C ARG A 176 7.53 -14.72 5.59
N LYS A 177 8.39 -14.31 6.53
CA LYS A 177 9.78 -14.76 6.57
C LYS A 177 9.90 -16.26 6.78
N GLN A 178 9.07 -16.84 7.64
CA GLN A 178 9.05 -18.28 7.87
C GLN A 178 8.63 -19.02 6.59
N ASN A 179 7.49 -18.66 5.98
CA ASN A 179 7.02 -19.28 4.76
C ASN A 179 8.09 -19.22 3.64
N MET A 180 8.78 -18.08 3.49
CA MET A 180 9.86 -17.93 2.51
C MET A 180 11.03 -18.89 2.77
N LEU A 181 11.41 -19.11 4.04
CA LEU A 181 12.45 -20.08 4.39
C LEU A 181 11.98 -21.51 4.13
N ASP A 182 10.72 -21.81 4.42
CA ASP A 182 10.12 -23.13 4.16
C ASP A 182 10.07 -23.41 2.64
N ASP A 183 9.73 -22.40 1.82
CA ASP A 183 9.72 -22.50 0.36
C ASP A 183 11.14 -22.71 -0.21
N ILE A 184 12.15 -22.01 0.31
CA ILE A 184 13.57 -22.25 -0.06
C ILE A 184 13.99 -23.67 0.31
N ALA A 185 13.59 -24.16 1.48
CA ALA A 185 13.90 -25.51 1.92
C ALA A 185 13.24 -26.57 1.04
N ALA A 186 11.97 -26.37 0.67
CA ALA A 186 11.26 -27.24 -0.26
C ALA A 186 11.92 -27.26 -1.65
N PHE A 187 12.31 -26.09 -2.17
CA PHE A 187 13.01 -25.99 -3.45
C PHE A 187 14.34 -26.76 -3.44
N ARG A 188 15.14 -26.62 -2.37
CA ARG A 188 16.39 -27.37 -2.22
C ARG A 188 16.18 -28.89 -2.24
N LYS A 189 15.08 -29.38 -1.65
CA LYS A 189 14.73 -30.81 -1.69
C LYS A 189 14.43 -31.27 -3.12
N VAL A 190 13.58 -30.54 -3.85
CA VAL A 190 13.27 -30.87 -5.25
C VAL A 190 14.54 -30.90 -6.11
N VAL A 191 15.41 -29.90 -5.97
CA VAL A 191 16.69 -29.85 -6.70
C VAL A 191 17.61 -31.02 -6.33
N SER A 192 17.65 -31.42 -5.06
CA SER A 192 18.47 -32.55 -4.61
C SER A 192 17.92 -33.89 -5.12
N GLU A 193 16.61 -34.07 -5.14
CA GLU A 193 15.94 -35.28 -5.64
C GLU A 193 16.03 -35.44 -7.16
N HIS A 194 16.18 -34.33 -7.89
CA HIS A 194 16.19 -34.31 -9.36
C HIS A 194 17.56 -33.95 -9.94
N GLN A 195 18.63 -34.04 -9.13
CA GLN A 195 20.01 -33.79 -9.57
C GLN A 195 20.43 -34.72 -10.72
N ASP A 196 19.84 -35.91 -10.81
CA ASP A 196 20.12 -36.92 -11.83
C ASP A 196 19.20 -36.82 -13.08
N ASN A 197 18.16 -35.98 -13.02
CA ASN A 197 17.23 -35.77 -14.13
C ASN A 197 17.63 -34.52 -14.91
N SER A 198 17.71 -34.62 -16.24
CA SER A 198 18.21 -33.54 -17.11
C SER A 198 17.37 -32.26 -17.11
N ASP A 199 16.20 -32.25 -16.48
CA ASP A 199 15.29 -31.12 -16.51
C ASP A 199 14.63 -30.82 -15.15
N VAL A 200 15.43 -30.26 -14.23
CA VAL A 200 15.03 -29.80 -12.89
C VAL A 200 13.87 -28.79 -12.95
N PHE A 201 13.78 -28.00 -14.03
CA PHE A 201 12.74 -26.98 -14.18
C PHE A 201 11.36 -27.60 -14.31
N SER A 202 11.23 -28.65 -15.13
CA SER A 202 9.97 -29.39 -15.31
C SER A 202 9.47 -29.95 -13.96
N SER A 203 10.36 -30.51 -13.15
CA SER A 203 10.02 -31.06 -11.83
C SER A 203 9.57 -29.99 -10.82
N VAL A 204 10.22 -28.81 -10.83
CA VAL A 204 9.80 -27.68 -9.99
C VAL A 204 8.41 -27.20 -10.41
N THR A 205 8.15 -27.10 -11.72
CA THR A 205 6.83 -26.67 -12.20
C THR A 205 5.71 -27.65 -11.83
N GLU A 206 5.94 -28.96 -11.91
CA GLU A 206 4.97 -29.96 -11.46
C GLU A 206 4.69 -29.87 -9.96
N CYS A 207 5.74 -29.68 -9.16
CA CYS A 207 5.60 -29.55 -7.72
C CYS A 207 4.77 -28.31 -7.33
N VAL A 208 5.02 -27.17 -8.00
CA VAL A 208 4.24 -25.94 -7.80
C VAL A 208 2.79 -26.13 -8.23
N LEU A 209 2.55 -26.76 -9.39
CA LEU A 209 1.18 -27.02 -9.88
C LEU A 209 0.40 -27.89 -8.89
N ARG A 210 1.01 -28.95 -8.35
CA ARG A 210 0.38 -29.82 -7.36
C ARG A 210 -0.01 -29.05 -6.10
N LYS A 211 0.88 -28.22 -5.56
CA LYS A 211 0.61 -27.39 -4.37
C LYS A 211 -0.53 -26.40 -4.61
N VAL A 212 -0.59 -25.78 -5.79
CA VAL A 212 -1.68 -24.85 -6.15
C VAL A 212 -3.04 -25.57 -6.22
N LEU A 213 -3.08 -26.79 -6.74
CA LEU A 213 -4.30 -27.59 -6.77
C LEU A 213 -4.77 -27.98 -5.35
N GLU A 214 -3.85 -28.41 -4.49
CA GLU A 214 -4.14 -28.73 -3.07
C GLU A 214 -4.69 -27.52 -2.30
N GLU A 215 -4.12 -26.33 -2.51
CA GLU A 215 -4.62 -25.09 -1.89
C GLU A 215 -6.03 -24.74 -2.40
N ALA A 216 -6.30 -24.91 -3.69
CA ALA A 216 -7.61 -24.64 -4.30
C ALA A 216 -8.70 -25.63 -3.84
N GLU A 217 -8.35 -26.87 -3.53
CA GLU A 217 -9.27 -27.86 -2.94
C GLU A 217 -9.57 -27.55 -1.47
N ASN A 218 -8.55 -27.16 -0.69
CA ASN A 218 -8.70 -26.76 0.70
C ASN A 218 -9.53 -25.47 0.89
N GLU A 219 -9.59 -24.58 -0.11
CA GLU A 219 -10.46 -23.40 -0.07
C GLU A 219 -11.95 -23.69 -0.33
N LYS A 220 -12.28 -24.87 -0.88
CA LYS A 220 -13.67 -25.28 -1.20
C LYS A 220 -14.36 -26.08 -0.08
N SER A 221 -13.60 -26.60 0.88
CA SER A 221 -14.09 -27.35 2.06
C SER A 221 -14.26 -26.42 3.27
#